data_AF-A0A7I8C8T2-F1
#
_entry.id   AF-A0A7I8C8T2-F1
#
_cell.length_a   1.000
_cell.length_b   1.000
_cell.length_c   1.000
_cell.angle_alpha   90.00
_cell.angle_beta   90.00
_cell.angle_gamma   90.00
#
_symmetry.space_group_name_H-M   'P 1'
#
loop_
_entity.id
_entity.type
_entity.pdbx_description
1 polymer ?
#
loop_
_entity_poly.entity_id
_entity_poly.type
_entity_poly.pdbx_seq_one_letter_code
_entity_poly.pdbx_strand_id
1 'polypeptide(L)'
;MSHHLVNIAMGISLPGTPKWILCVISHGATVSTGIIKTTAADLAQACGFSQSCVRDQLKRLERAGLIEVERMAAGLLVIKVRTF
;
A
#
# COMPACT_ATOMS: atom_id res chain seq x y z
N MET A 1 -25.90 -2.49 2.51
CA MET A 1 -24.59 -2.63 3.18
C MET A 1 -23.81 -1.36 2.94
N SER A 2 -23.28 -0.73 3.98
CA SER A 2 -22.47 0.48 3.86
C SER A 2 -21.20 0.16 3.06
N HIS A 3 -21.09 0.71 1.86
CA HIS A 3 -19.93 0.56 0.97
C HIS A 3 -18.63 1.21 1.54
N HIS A 4 -18.67 1.69 2.78
CA HIS A 4 -17.67 2.58 3.38
C HIS A 4 -16.56 1.85 4.16
N LEU A 5 -16.63 0.51 4.28
CA LEU A 5 -15.67 -0.29 5.07
C LEU A 5 -14.96 -1.38 4.26
N VAL A 6 -15.21 -1.48 2.95
CA VAL A 6 -14.57 -2.52 2.14
C VAL A 6 -13.17 -2.05 1.78
N ASN A 7 -12.16 -2.78 2.23
CA ASN A 7 -10.79 -2.57 1.80
C ASN A 7 -10.75 -2.70 0.27
N ILE A 8 -10.45 -1.60 -0.41
CA ILE A 8 -10.45 -1.49 -1.89
C ILE A 8 -9.55 -2.57 -2.50
N ALA A 9 -8.49 -2.96 -1.79
CA ALA A 9 -7.60 -4.03 -2.22
C ALA A 9 -8.36 -5.35 -2.45
N MET A 10 -9.45 -5.63 -1.73
CA MET A 10 -10.17 -6.91 -1.80
C MET A 10 -10.71 -7.21 -3.19
N GLY A 11 -11.18 -6.20 -3.92
CA GLY A 11 -11.69 -6.35 -5.29
C GLY A 11 -10.62 -6.59 -6.36
N ILE A 12 -9.33 -6.42 -6.03
CA ILE A 12 -8.23 -6.49 -6.99
C ILE A 12 -7.60 -7.88 -6.98
N SER A 13 -7.54 -8.55 -8.13
CA SER A 13 -6.86 -9.85 -8.23
C SER A 13 -5.33 -9.67 -8.25
N LEU A 14 -4.67 -10.07 -7.16
CA LEU A 14 -3.22 -10.06 -7.02
C LEU A 14 -2.77 -11.34 -6.30
N PRO A 15 -1.61 -11.90 -6.65
CA PRO A 15 -1.06 -13.07 -5.95
C PRO A 15 -0.48 -12.68 -4.59
N GLY A 16 -0.56 -13.59 -3.60
CA GLY A 16 0.18 -13.60 -2.33
C GLY A 16 0.69 -12.26 -1.78
N THR A 17 2.00 -12.04 -1.86
CA THR A 17 2.73 -10.92 -1.25
C THR A 17 2.25 -9.51 -1.68
N PRO A 18 2.17 -9.17 -2.99
CA PRO A 18 1.70 -7.84 -3.39
C PRO A 18 0.24 -7.57 -2.97
N LYS A 19 -0.63 -8.59 -2.92
CA LYS A 19 -1.98 -8.46 -2.39
C LYS A 19 -1.97 -8.06 -0.92
N TRP A 20 -1.18 -8.76 -0.11
CA TRP A 20 -1.09 -8.50 1.33
C TRP A 20 -0.58 -7.08 1.62
N ILE A 21 0.49 -6.66 0.94
CA ILE A 21 1.04 -5.31 1.09
C ILE A 21 0.00 -4.25 0.68
N LEU A 22 -0.74 -4.46 -0.41
CA LEU A 22 -1.79 -3.54 -0.83
C LEU A 22 -2.93 -3.48 0.19
N CYS A 23 -3.31 -4.60 0.80
CA CYS A 23 -4.31 -4.63 1.86
C CYS A 23 -3.87 -3.81 3.08
N VAL A 24 -2.61 -3.94 3.51
CA VAL A 24 -2.05 -3.19 4.64
C VAL A 24 -2.00 -1.68 4.34
N ILE A 25 -1.52 -1.30 3.15
CA ILE A 25 -1.49 0.10 2.70
C ILE A 25 -2.91 0.67 2.66
N SER A 26 -3.85 -0.07 2.07
CA SER A 26 -5.26 0.37 1.94
C SER A 26 -5.97 0.46 3.28
N HIS A 27 -5.60 -0.38 4.26
CA HIS A 27 -6.15 -0.31 5.61
C HIS A 27 -5.62 0.92 6.38
N GLY A 28 -4.33 1.25 6.22
CA GLY A 28 -3.73 2.42 6.86
C GLY A 28 -3.95 3.74 6.11
N ALA A 29 -4.45 3.69 4.88
CA ALA A 29 -4.80 4.87 4.10
C ALA A 29 -6.00 5.59 4.72
N THR A 30 -5.91 6.91 4.86
CA THR A 30 -7.02 7.71 5.37
C THR A 30 -8.19 7.69 4.37
N VAL A 31 -9.39 7.36 4.84
CA VAL A 31 -10.58 7.14 3.99
C VAL A 31 -10.90 8.33 3.08
N SER A 32 -10.64 9.56 3.53
CA SER A 32 -10.93 10.78 2.78
C SER A 32 -9.91 11.14 1.70
N THR A 33 -8.67 10.66 1.79
CA THR A 33 -7.60 11.04 0.84
C THR A 33 -7.01 9.85 0.09
N GLY A 34 -7.20 8.62 0.59
CA GLY A 34 -6.53 7.43 0.09
C GLY A 34 -5.02 7.44 0.36
N ILE A 35 -4.51 8.32 1.22
CA ILE A 35 -3.08 8.49 1.49
C ILE A 35 -2.71 7.86 2.83
N ILE A 36 -1.57 7.17 2.84
CA ILE A 36 -0.84 6.74 4.04
C ILE A 36 0.57 7.34 4.03
N LYS A 37 1.05 7.75 5.21
CA LYS A 37 2.44 8.16 5.43
C LYS A 37 3.12 7.08 6.27
N THR A 38 4.19 6.49 5.76
CA THR A 38 4.84 5.33 6.39
C THR A 38 6.30 5.22 5.94
N THR A 39 7.07 4.29 6.50
CA THR A 39 8.40 3.94 5.99
C THR A 39 8.41 2.52 5.43
N ALA A 40 9.44 2.19 4.64
CA ALA A 40 9.63 0.80 4.20
C ALA A 40 9.89 -0.16 5.38
N ALA A 41 10.41 0.35 6.51
CA ALA A 41 10.64 -0.43 7.73
C ALA A 41 9.31 -0.78 8.42
N ASP A 42 8.42 0.20 8.59
CA ASP A 42 7.11 -0.01 9.22
C ASP A 42 6.26 -0.98 8.39
N LEU A 43 6.23 -0.81 7.07
CA LEU A 43 5.54 -1.74 6.17
C LEU A 43 6.13 -3.15 6.23
N ALA A 44 7.45 -3.28 6.30
CA ALA A 44 8.12 -4.57 6.44
C ALA A 44 7.71 -5.29 7.73
N GLN A 45 7.70 -4.56 8.85
CA GLN A 45 7.25 -5.08 10.13
C GLN A 45 5.77 -5.48 10.09
N ALA A 46 4.88 -4.61 9.58
CA ALA A 46 3.45 -4.86 9.51
C ALA A 46 3.10 -6.03 8.58
N CYS A 47 3.85 -6.20 7.48
CA CYS A 47 3.60 -7.25 6.50
C CYS A 47 4.32 -8.57 6.83
N GLY A 48 5.26 -8.58 7.79
CA GLY A 48 6.10 -9.75 8.09
C GLY A 48 7.11 -10.07 6.98
N PHE A 49 7.62 -9.05 6.28
CA PHE A 49 8.56 -9.21 5.16
C PHE A 49 9.86 -8.42 5.39
N SER A 50 10.87 -8.68 4.55
CA SER A 50 12.06 -7.83 4.51
C SER A 50 11.77 -6.48 3.85
N GLN A 51 12.51 -5.44 4.23
CA GLN A 51 12.38 -4.13 3.60
C GLN A 51 12.70 -4.15 2.09
N SER A 52 13.62 -5.00 1.64
CA SER A 52 13.91 -5.17 0.21
C SER A 52 12.70 -5.74 -0.54
N CYS A 53 12.06 -6.77 0.02
CA CYS A 53 10.84 -7.34 -0.54
C CYS A 53 9.74 -6.27 -0.66
N VAL A 54 9.50 -5.49 0.40
CA VAL A 54 8.52 -4.39 0.38
C VAL A 54 8.84 -3.38 -0.71
N ARG A 55 10.09 -2.92 -0.81
CA ARG A 55 10.50 -1.97 -1.86
C ARG A 55 10.25 -2.51 -3.27
N ASP A 56 10.50 -3.79 -3.50
CA ASP A 56 10.27 -4.42 -4.80
C ASP A 56 8.79 -4.59 -5.11
N GLN A 57 7.97 -4.95 -4.12
CA GLN A 57 6.52 -5.05 -4.30
C GLN A 57 5.87 -3.68 -4.48
N LEU A 58 6.32 -2.63 -3.78
CA LEU A 58 5.85 -1.26 -3.99
C LEU A 58 6.06 -0.82 -5.45
N LYS A 59 7.25 -1.08 -6.01
CA LYS A 59 7.51 -0.82 -7.44
C LYS A 59 6.57 -1.60 -8.37
N ARG A 60 6.22 -2.84 -8.02
CA ARG A 60 5.28 -3.65 -8.81
C ARG A 60 3.86 -3.10 -8.75
N LEU A 61 3.39 -2.70 -7.56
CA LEU A 61 2.07 -2.11 -7.36
C LEU A 61 1.95 -0.74 -8.06
N GLU A 62 3.02 0.06 -8.03
CA GLU A 62 3.10 1.33 -8.74
C GLU A 62 3.07 1.14 -10.26
N ARG A 63 3.83 0.18 -10.80
CA ARG A 63 3.77 -0.20 -12.23
C ARG A 63 2.40 -0.73 -12.66
N ALA A 64 1.69 -1.39 -11.74
CA ALA A 64 0.32 -1.85 -11.98
C ALA A 64 -0.72 -0.72 -11.87
N GLY A 65 -0.31 0.52 -11.54
CA GLY A 65 -1.20 1.67 -11.40
C GLY A 65 -2.10 1.63 -10.17
N LEU A 66 -1.78 0.80 -9.18
CA LEU A 66 -2.61 0.61 -7.98
C LEU A 66 -2.28 1.61 -6.88
N ILE A 67 -1.04 2.10 -6.86
CA ILE A 67 -0.55 3.09 -5.92
C ILE A 67 0.35 4.12 -6.62
N GLU A 68 0.50 5.28 -6.00
CA GLU A 68 1.55 6.25 -6.29
C GLU A 68 2.44 6.36 -5.05
N VAL A 69 3.77 6.39 -5.23
CA VAL A 69 4.72 6.48 -4.12
C VAL A 69 5.61 7.71 -4.26
N GLU A 70 5.40 8.68 -3.38
CA GLU A 70 6.31 9.82 -3.23
C GLU A 70 7.34 9.53 -2.13
N ARG A 71 8.61 9.75 -2.43
CA ARG A 71 9.73 9.54 -1.50
C ARG A 71 10.17 10.88 -0.93
N MET A 72 10.06 11.04 0.38
CA MET A 72 10.48 12.24 1.10
C MET A 72 11.81 12.03 1.82
N ALA A 73 12.33 13.10 2.43
CA ALA A 73 13.53 13.04 3.27
C ALA A 73 13.39 12.00 4.39
N ALA A 74 14.53 11.50 4.86
CA ALA A 74 14.61 10.47 5.92
C ALA A 74 13.89 9.14 5.61
N GLY A 75 13.60 8.84 4.34
CA GLY A 75 13.01 7.56 3.93
C GLY A 75 11.50 7.45 4.18
N LEU A 76 10.84 8.56 4.50
CA LEU A 76 9.39 8.64 4.57
C LEU A 76 8.78 8.43 3.18
N LEU A 77 7.75 7.59 3.13
CA LEU A 77 6.95 7.31 1.95
C LEU A 77 5.57 7.91 2.13
N VAL A 78 5.13 8.71 1.17
CA VAL A 78 3.73 9.12 1.04
C VAL A 78 3.14 8.28 -0.07
N ILE A 79 2.29 7.33 0.31
CA ILE A 79 1.69 6.37 -0.62
C ILE A 79 0.21 6.72 -0.79
N LYS A 80 -0.20 6.96 -2.03
CA LYS A 80 -1.60 7.17 -2.39
C LYS A 80 -2.14 5.92 -3.07
N VAL A 81 -3.22 5.37 -2.53
CA VAL A 81 -3.97 4.28 -3.17
C VAL A 81 -4.84 4.87 -4.27
N ARG A 82 -4.72 4.35 -5.50
CA ARG A 82 -5.62 4.76 -6.59
C ARG A 82 -6.93 3.98 -6.44
N THR A 83 -8.01 4.69 -6.13
CA THR A 83 -9.37 4.17 -6.27
C THR A 83 -9.73 4.10 -7.74
N PHE A 84 -10.26 2.96 -8.18
CA PHE A 84 -10.83 2.75 -9.50
C PHE A 84 -12.21 3.38 -9.61
#